data_AF-A0A962PDK1-F1
#
_entry.id   AF-A0A962PDK1-F1
#
_cell.length_a   1.000
_cell.length_b   1.000
_cell.length_c   1.000
_cell.angle_alpha   90.00
_cell.angle_beta   90.00
_cell.angle_gamma   90.00
#
_symmetry.space_group_name_H-M   'P 1'
#
loop_
_entity.id
_entity.type
_entity.pdbx_description
1 polymer ?
#
loop_
_entity_poly.entity_id
_entity_poly.type
_entity_poly.pdbx_seq_one_letter_code
_entity_poly.pdbx_strand_id
1 'polypeptide(L)'
;REQQAKRLSFDDYKKLLAEWRDEIARSVLANNQRQTQFLAIANHHALLRHREYAVLADFLEHHAKLDRQLEALPDVRTWESRGRIQQPLTRAELAILLSYTKNWLKSALATAELFDDKQLLAEAQGVFPLAIRKNYASTLLKHPLAVSLAATRLASLMTERLGMGALPRLLTQEGSSALKLARAFMVARVLLGLDELWYQLDNCQHLPDDVLLPQYAALQRYARRATGWLLSYSNKPSQEIIASFNILLPLLNDLPHHLSHKRLESWQNAKNNLVAKGLPDALAVRLASLDQILPLLDMCRLSLDLQVSVENVAYVYEIVEDTLSLMEVQRALQDLTVANPWEAAARDQLRTGLLKDMATLTQDVLEQWKASQTPLHTWLALWLHQHQQAFSDWRQFRCRLSPSDLTNYAPYVVLTSQLHRLLEQLAHQDGVVV
;
A
#
# COMPACT_ATOMS: atom_id res chain seq x y z
N ARG A 1 2.28 13.71 37.60
CA ARG A 1 2.37 15.17 37.33
C ARG A 1 1.24 15.95 37.99
N GLU A 2 -0.03 15.77 37.62
CA GLU A 2 -1.13 16.54 38.25
C GLU A 2 -1.28 16.28 39.77
N GLN A 3 -1.08 15.05 40.23
CA GLN A 3 -1.01 14.74 41.67
C GLN A 3 0.20 15.41 42.36
N GLN A 4 1.37 15.39 41.73
CA GLN A 4 2.58 16.06 42.23
C GLN A 4 2.43 17.59 42.23
N ALA A 5 1.68 18.14 41.28
CA ALA A 5 1.31 19.55 41.20
C ALA A 5 0.11 19.91 42.10
N LYS A 6 -0.41 18.97 42.90
CA LYS A 6 -1.58 19.12 43.80
C LYS A 6 -2.87 19.57 43.10
N ARG A 7 -3.00 19.37 41.78
CA ARG A 7 -4.22 19.69 41.01
C ARG A 7 -5.22 18.54 40.96
N LEU A 8 -4.83 17.36 41.43
CA LEU A 8 -5.67 16.17 41.56
C LEU A 8 -5.43 15.55 42.93
N SER A 9 -6.48 15.34 43.71
CA SER A 9 -6.38 14.66 45.00
C SER A 9 -6.03 13.18 44.80
N PHE A 10 -5.45 12.54 45.83
CA PHE A 10 -5.12 11.12 45.77
C PHE A 10 -6.36 10.22 45.66
N ASP A 11 -7.47 10.62 46.30
CA ASP A 11 -8.72 9.88 46.26
C ASP A 11 -9.40 10.01 44.89
N ASP A 12 -9.38 11.20 44.28
CA ASP A 12 -9.89 11.39 42.91
C ASP A 12 -9.03 10.65 41.89
N TYR A 13 -7.71 10.62 42.07
CA TYR A 13 -6.81 9.81 41.25
C TYR A 13 -7.15 8.31 41.30
N LYS A 14 -7.39 7.77 42.51
CA LYS A 14 -7.79 6.37 42.68
C LYS A 14 -9.14 6.08 42.01
N LYS A 15 -10.11 6.97 42.14
CA LYS A 15 -11.42 6.84 41.48
C LYS A 15 -11.27 6.81 39.96
N LEU A 16 -10.53 7.75 39.38
CA LEU A 16 -10.27 7.80 37.93
C LEU A 16 -9.57 6.52 37.43
N LEU A 17 -8.57 6.02 38.16
CA LEU A 17 -7.91 4.75 37.80
C LEU A 17 -8.86 3.55 37.88
N ALA A 18 -9.74 3.52 38.88
CA ALA A 18 -10.73 2.45 39.00
C ALA A 18 -11.74 2.50 37.86
N GLU A 19 -12.20 3.69 37.49
CA GLU A 19 -13.11 3.91 36.35
C GLU A 19 -12.50 3.46 35.01
N TRP A 20 -11.21 3.67 34.80
CA TRP A 20 -10.55 3.32 33.53
C TRP A 20 -10.04 1.88 33.46
N ARG A 21 -10.06 1.14 34.58
CA ARG A 21 -9.47 -0.19 34.68
C ARG A 21 -9.95 -1.15 33.60
N ASP A 22 -11.25 -1.29 33.43
CA ASP A 22 -11.84 -2.26 32.51
C ASP A 22 -11.60 -1.87 31.04
N GLU A 23 -11.51 -0.57 30.76
CA GLU A 23 -11.18 -0.09 29.42
C GLU A 23 -9.71 -0.33 29.09
N ILE A 24 -8.79 -0.08 30.04
CA ILE A 24 -7.37 -0.38 29.89
C ILE A 24 -7.17 -1.90 29.70
N ALA A 25 -7.81 -2.73 30.52
CA ALA A 25 -7.72 -4.19 30.41
C ALA A 25 -8.17 -4.67 29.03
N ARG A 26 -9.32 -4.20 28.54
CA ARG A 26 -9.80 -4.52 27.17
C ARG A 26 -8.83 -4.06 26.09
N SER A 27 -8.26 -2.85 26.22
CA SER A 27 -7.29 -2.33 25.25
C SER A 27 -6.02 -3.19 25.18
N VAL A 28 -5.48 -3.60 26.33
CA VAL A 28 -4.30 -4.48 26.41
C VAL A 28 -4.59 -5.86 25.81
N LEU A 29 -5.75 -6.46 26.12
CA LEU A 29 -6.15 -7.75 25.55
C LEU A 29 -6.33 -7.67 24.03
N ALA A 30 -7.02 -6.64 23.54
CA ALA A 30 -7.20 -6.41 22.11
C ALA A 30 -5.84 -6.21 21.40
N ASN A 31 -4.88 -5.54 22.05
CA ASN A 31 -3.53 -5.42 21.51
C ASN A 31 -2.79 -6.76 21.41
N ASN A 32 -2.87 -7.61 22.43
CA ASN A 32 -2.26 -8.95 22.41
C ASN A 32 -2.90 -9.86 21.35
N GLN A 33 -4.23 -9.80 21.19
CA GLN A 33 -4.94 -10.53 20.15
C GLN A 33 -4.48 -10.11 18.75
N ARG A 34 -4.39 -8.80 18.46
CA ARG A 34 -3.90 -8.29 17.17
C ARG A 34 -2.46 -8.73 16.86
N GLN A 35 -1.57 -8.75 17.85
CA GLN A 35 -0.20 -9.21 17.64
C GLN A 35 -0.13 -10.70 17.35
N THR A 36 -0.93 -11.50 18.05
CA THR A 36 -1.04 -12.94 17.80
C THR A 36 -1.59 -13.21 16.40
N GLN A 37 -2.63 -12.48 16.00
CA GLN A 37 -3.21 -12.54 14.66
C GLN A 37 -2.19 -12.14 13.59
N PHE A 38 -1.43 -11.07 13.81
CA PHE A 38 -0.36 -10.67 12.90
C PHE A 38 0.69 -11.78 12.70
N LEU A 39 1.14 -12.41 13.79
CA LEU A 39 2.09 -13.53 13.69
C LEU A 39 1.48 -14.74 12.97
N ALA A 40 0.18 -15.00 13.14
CA ALA A 40 -0.52 -16.03 12.38
C ALA A 40 -0.53 -15.71 10.86
N ILE A 41 -0.83 -14.47 10.49
CA ILE A 41 -0.79 -14.00 9.08
C ILE A 41 0.64 -14.10 8.52
N ALA A 42 1.64 -13.63 9.27
CA ALA A 42 3.04 -13.69 8.88
C ALA A 42 3.51 -15.13 8.67
N ASN A 43 3.13 -16.04 9.58
CA ASN A 43 3.47 -17.45 9.51
C ASN A 43 2.77 -18.17 8.34
N HIS A 44 1.49 -17.88 8.11
CA HIS A 44 0.73 -18.45 6.99
C HIS A 44 1.39 -18.14 5.63
N HIS A 45 1.98 -16.95 5.50
CA HIS A 45 2.73 -16.53 4.32
C HIS A 45 4.25 -16.63 4.48
N ALA A 46 4.75 -17.34 5.50
CA ALA A 46 6.18 -17.33 5.79
C ALA A 46 7.02 -17.96 4.68
N LEU A 47 6.49 -18.99 4.01
CA LEU A 47 7.15 -19.60 2.85
C LEU A 47 7.14 -18.65 1.65
N LEU A 48 5.98 -18.08 1.33
CA LEU A 48 5.81 -17.12 0.23
C LEU A 48 6.71 -15.88 0.42
N ARG A 49 6.88 -15.44 1.67
CA ARG A 49 7.63 -14.23 2.07
C ARG A 49 8.99 -14.55 2.68
N HIS A 50 9.48 -15.78 2.54
CA HIS A 50 10.71 -16.26 3.19
C HIS A 50 11.90 -15.34 2.94
N ARG A 51 11.98 -14.80 1.72
CA ARG A 51 13.01 -13.84 1.31
C ARG A 51 12.79 -12.43 1.81
N GLU A 52 11.55 -11.96 1.90
CA GLU A 52 11.25 -10.66 2.52
C GLU A 52 11.80 -10.63 3.95
N TYR A 53 11.69 -11.76 4.68
CA TYR A 53 12.23 -11.89 6.02
C TYR A 53 13.76 -12.01 6.07
N ALA A 54 14.41 -12.58 5.05
CA ALA A 54 15.87 -12.59 4.94
C ALA A 54 16.42 -11.17 4.81
N VAL A 55 15.85 -10.39 3.88
CA VAL A 55 16.21 -8.98 3.65
C VAL A 55 15.92 -8.14 4.90
N LEU A 56 14.85 -8.44 5.62
CA LEU A 56 14.56 -7.81 6.91
C LEU A 56 15.62 -8.14 7.96
N ALA A 57 16.06 -9.40 8.06
CA ALA A 57 17.13 -9.77 8.98
C ALA A 57 18.44 -9.05 8.64
N ASP A 58 18.81 -8.99 7.35
CA ASP A 58 20.00 -8.25 6.89
C ASP A 58 19.89 -6.77 7.27
N PHE A 59 18.73 -6.16 7.02
CA PHE A 59 18.46 -4.77 7.39
C PHE A 59 18.59 -4.53 8.90
N LEU A 60 18.05 -5.42 9.73
CA LEU A 60 18.08 -5.27 11.19
C LEU A 60 19.48 -5.50 11.78
N GLU A 61 20.34 -6.30 11.15
CA GLU A 61 21.74 -6.41 11.56
C GLU A 61 22.45 -5.05 11.41
N HIS A 62 22.26 -4.40 10.26
CA HIS A 62 22.88 -3.11 9.96
C HIS A 62 22.28 -1.94 10.76
N HIS A 63 20.96 -1.92 10.95
CA HIS A 63 20.26 -0.74 11.48
C HIS A 63 19.75 -0.89 12.92
N ALA A 64 19.59 -2.12 13.41
CA ALA A 64 18.98 -2.41 14.70
C ALA A 64 19.86 -3.27 15.63
N LYS A 65 21.11 -3.57 15.23
CA LYS A 65 22.05 -4.41 15.98
C LYS A 65 21.48 -5.80 16.28
N LEU A 66 20.70 -6.35 15.35
CA LEU A 66 20.32 -7.75 15.42
C LEU A 66 21.59 -8.62 15.38
N ASP A 67 21.68 -9.60 16.26
CA ASP A 67 22.68 -10.65 16.21
C ASP A 67 21.93 -11.97 16.04
N ARG A 68 22.01 -12.55 14.83
CA ARG A 68 21.28 -13.79 14.53
C ARG A 68 21.76 -14.97 15.37
N GLN A 69 23.04 -15.04 15.70
CA GLN A 69 23.57 -16.15 16.49
C GLN A 69 23.04 -16.08 17.92
N LEU A 70 23.05 -14.90 18.52
CA LEU A 70 22.53 -14.67 19.87
C LEU A 70 21.02 -14.98 19.96
N GLU A 71 20.27 -14.58 18.94
CA GLU A 71 18.81 -14.78 18.87
C GLU A 71 18.40 -16.15 18.29
N ALA A 72 19.36 -17.05 18.02
CA ALA A 72 19.15 -18.36 17.41
C ALA A 72 18.38 -18.31 16.07
N LEU A 73 18.56 -17.24 15.30
CA LEU A 73 18.06 -17.12 13.93
C LEU A 73 19.03 -17.79 12.94
N PRO A 74 18.53 -18.32 11.81
CA PRO A 74 19.40 -18.94 10.81
C PRO A 74 20.36 -17.91 10.18
N ASP A 75 21.59 -18.34 9.96
CA ASP A 75 22.55 -17.60 9.14
C ASP A 75 22.13 -17.62 7.66
N VAL A 76 22.81 -16.83 6.82
CA VAL A 76 22.46 -16.68 5.39
C VAL A 76 22.39 -18.05 4.67
N ARG A 77 23.36 -18.93 4.92
CA ARG A 77 23.43 -20.26 4.28
C ARG A 77 22.27 -21.16 4.72
N THR A 78 21.97 -21.19 6.01
CA THR A 78 20.86 -21.97 6.57
C THR A 78 19.52 -21.43 6.08
N TRP A 79 19.39 -20.10 5.97
CA TRP A 79 18.18 -19.45 5.47
C TRP A 79 17.88 -19.87 4.03
N GLU A 80 18.88 -19.85 3.16
CA GLU A 80 18.73 -20.31 1.77
C GLU A 80 18.40 -21.81 1.69
N SER A 81 19.11 -22.64 2.46
CA SER A 81 18.88 -24.09 2.50
C SER A 81 17.45 -24.41 2.92
N ARG A 82 16.96 -23.78 4.00
CA ARG A 82 15.57 -23.86 4.48
C ARG A 82 14.56 -23.49 3.40
N GLY A 83 14.84 -22.47 2.60
CA GLY A 83 14.00 -22.09 1.47
C GLY A 83 13.86 -23.19 0.40
N ARG A 84 14.95 -23.91 0.10
CA ARG A 84 14.96 -25.01 -0.89
C ARG A 84 14.16 -26.22 -0.42
N ILE A 85 14.17 -26.52 0.88
CA ILE A 85 13.41 -27.62 1.50
C ILE A 85 12.02 -27.18 1.99
N GLN A 86 11.55 -25.99 1.60
CA GLN A 86 10.26 -25.42 1.97
C GLN A 86 10.00 -25.36 3.49
N GLN A 87 11.04 -25.08 4.27
CA GLN A 87 10.97 -24.93 5.72
C GLN A 87 11.04 -23.44 6.09
N PRO A 88 9.91 -22.72 6.13
CA PRO A 88 9.93 -21.29 6.44
C PRO A 88 10.30 -21.03 7.90
N LEU A 89 10.50 -19.76 8.24
CA LEU A 89 10.63 -19.34 9.63
C LEU A 89 9.42 -19.77 10.47
N THR A 90 9.70 -20.15 11.70
CA THR A 90 8.71 -20.43 12.74
C THR A 90 8.09 -19.14 13.29
N ARG A 91 6.96 -19.28 14.00
CA ARG A 91 6.33 -18.15 14.70
C ARG A 91 7.26 -17.48 15.72
N ALA A 92 8.13 -18.24 16.39
CA ALA A 92 9.07 -17.70 17.37
C ALA A 92 10.14 -16.84 16.68
N GLU A 93 10.74 -17.33 15.60
CA GLU A 93 11.71 -16.58 14.80
C GLU A 93 11.08 -15.30 14.19
N LEU A 94 9.83 -15.38 13.71
CA LEU A 94 9.08 -14.21 13.25
C LEU A 94 8.80 -13.19 14.37
N ALA A 95 8.56 -13.64 15.59
CA ALA A 95 8.36 -12.77 16.75
C ALA A 95 9.63 -11.99 17.12
N ILE A 96 10.81 -12.61 16.98
CA ILE A 96 12.11 -11.95 17.16
C ILE A 96 12.25 -10.81 16.14
N LEU A 97 12.07 -11.11 14.85
CA LEU A 97 12.14 -10.09 13.80
C LEU A 97 11.15 -8.95 14.05
N LEU A 98 9.92 -9.26 14.46
CA LEU A 98 8.90 -8.27 14.81
C LEU A 98 9.35 -7.34 15.94
N SER A 99 9.95 -7.90 17.01
CA SER A 99 10.44 -7.16 18.16
C SER A 99 11.53 -6.17 17.76
N TYR A 100 12.57 -6.64 17.05
CA TYR A 100 13.66 -5.80 16.56
C TYR A 100 13.15 -4.71 15.62
N THR A 101 12.25 -5.05 14.69
CA THR A 101 11.64 -4.09 13.77
C THR A 101 10.87 -2.99 14.52
N LYS A 102 10.06 -3.35 15.51
CA LYS A 102 9.30 -2.38 16.32
C LYS A 102 10.24 -1.46 17.10
N ASN A 103 11.31 -2.00 17.70
CA ASN A 103 12.26 -1.21 18.47
C ASN A 103 13.05 -0.25 17.59
N TRP A 104 13.48 -0.70 16.41
CA TRP A 104 14.11 0.16 15.43
C TRP A 104 13.18 1.29 14.96
N LEU A 105 11.95 0.97 14.56
CA LEU A 105 10.97 1.97 14.12
C LEU A 105 10.65 3.00 15.21
N LYS A 106 10.48 2.57 16.48
CA LYS A 106 10.26 3.48 17.61
C LYS A 106 11.35 4.55 17.69
N SER A 107 12.60 4.12 17.61
CA SER A 107 13.76 5.02 17.67
C SER A 107 13.84 5.91 16.43
N ALA A 108 13.61 5.34 15.23
CA ALA A 108 13.70 6.06 13.97
C ALA A 108 12.57 7.09 13.76
N LEU A 109 11.40 6.87 14.37
CA LEU A 109 10.24 7.75 14.27
C LEU A 109 10.20 8.84 15.35
N ALA A 110 10.93 8.67 16.46
CA ALA A 110 10.94 9.62 17.57
C ALA A 110 11.78 10.87 17.27
N THR A 111 11.44 11.59 16.20
CA THR A 111 12.11 12.81 15.73
C THR A 111 11.27 14.05 16.06
N ALA A 112 11.90 15.23 16.05
CA ALA A 112 11.20 16.50 16.24
C ALA A 112 10.17 16.75 15.12
N GLU A 113 10.49 16.40 13.88
CA GLU A 113 9.60 16.55 12.72
C GLU A 113 8.27 15.80 12.85
N LEU A 114 8.20 14.73 13.65
CA LEU A 114 6.94 14.03 13.93
C LEU A 114 5.94 14.93 14.68
N PHE A 115 6.43 15.86 15.51
CA PHE A 115 5.58 16.79 16.25
C PHE A 115 4.81 17.74 15.33
N ASP A 116 5.41 18.13 14.20
CA ASP A 116 4.82 19.07 13.26
C ASP A 116 3.73 18.43 12.38
N ASP A 117 3.75 17.10 12.22
CA ASP A 117 2.72 16.38 11.47
C ASP A 117 1.54 15.99 12.39
N LYS A 118 0.48 16.82 12.36
CA LYS A 118 -0.72 16.63 13.18
C LYS A 118 -1.39 15.27 13.02
N GLN A 119 -1.36 14.68 11.82
CA GLN A 119 -1.99 13.38 11.56
C GLN A 119 -1.20 12.25 12.23
N LEU A 120 0.14 12.32 12.16
CA LEU A 120 1.01 11.35 12.82
C LEU A 120 0.99 11.52 14.34
N LEU A 121 1.04 12.75 14.83
CA LEU A 121 1.01 13.04 16.27
C LEU A 121 -0.32 12.60 16.91
N ALA A 122 -1.44 12.66 16.17
CA ALA A 122 -2.75 12.20 16.63
C ALA A 122 -2.75 10.71 17.06
N GLU A 123 -1.86 9.89 16.50
CA GLU A 123 -1.70 8.49 16.90
C GLU A 123 -1.32 8.31 18.37
N ALA A 124 -0.70 9.32 19.01
CA ALA A 124 -0.41 9.28 20.44
C ALA A 124 -1.68 9.07 21.28
N GLN A 125 -2.82 9.60 20.83
CA GLN A 125 -4.10 9.46 21.52
C GLN A 125 -4.61 8.01 21.47
N GLY A 126 -4.27 7.28 20.40
CA GLY A 126 -4.67 5.90 20.14
C GLY A 126 -4.24 4.89 21.20
N VAL A 127 -3.32 5.27 22.09
CA VAL A 127 -2.84 4.44 23.21
C VAL A 127 -3.75 4.55 24.44
N PHE A 128 -4.49 5.65 24.58
CA PHE A 128 -5.29 5.93 25.79
C PHE A 128 -6.73 5.40 25.67
N PRO A 129 -7.42 5.14 26.79
CA PRO A 129 -8.87 4.93 26.84
C PRO A 129 -9.67 6.08 26.18
N LEU A 130 -10.83 5.78 25.58
CA LEU A 130 -11.75 6.73 24.96
C LEU A 130 -12.16 7.86 25.91
N ALA A 131 -12.39 7.55 27.19
CA ALA A 131 -12.71 8.57 28.19
C ALA A 131 -11.60 9.63 28.30
N ILE A 132 -10.34 9.20 28.31
CA ILE A 132 -9.19 10.12 28.36
C ILE A 132 -9.05 10.89 27.04
N ARG A 133 -9.25 10.22 25.89
CA ARG A 133 -9.20 10.88 24.58
C ARG A 133 -10.23 12.01 24.50
N LYS A 134 -11.48 11.74 24.87
CA LYS A 134 -12.56 12.74 24.81
C LYS A 134 -12.30 13.95 25.72
N ASN A 135 -11.84 13.71 26.94
CA ASN A 135 -11.71 14.76 27.94
C ASN A 135 -10.39 15.53 27.87
N TYR A 136 -9.32 14.92 27.32
CA TYR A 136 -7.95 15.46 27.40
C TYR A 136 -7.17 15.44 26.07
N ALA A 137 -7.83 15.26 24.91
CA ALA A 137 -7.17 15.18 23.59
C ALA A 137 -6.10 16.26 23.36
N SER A 138 -6.42 17.53 23.60
CA SER A 138 -5.51 18.65 23.37
C SER A 138 -4.30 18.63 24.33
N THR A 139 -4.51 18.21 25.57
CA THR A 139 -3.45 18.06 26.57
C THR A 139 -2.52 16.90 26.23
N LEU A 140 -3.05 15.79 25.71
CA LEU A 140 -2.26 14.63 25.29
C LEU A 140 -1.27 14.99 24.18
N LEU A 141 -1.70 15.77 23.18
CA LEU A 141 -0.82 16.17 22.06
C LEU A 141 0.28 17.14 22.47
N LYS A 142 0.07 17.93 23.53
CA LYS A 142 1.08 18.84 24.10
C LYS A 142 1.98 18.17 25.12
N HIS A 143 1.74 16.90 25.45
CA HIS A 143 2.50 16.20 26.47
C HIS A 143 3.94 15.96 25.99
N PRO A 144 4.97 16.09 26.85
CA PRO A 144 6.36 15.80 26.48
C PRO A 144 6.63 14.39 25.91
N LEU A 145 5.74 13.43 26.16
CA LEU A 145 5.82 12.07 25.61
C LEU A 145 4.96 11.87 24.35
N ALA A 146 4.28 12.90 23.84
CA ALA A 146 3.38 12.76 22.69
C ALA A 146 4.10 12.18 21.48
N VAL A 147 5.31 12.67 21.17
CA VAL A 147 6.16 12.15 20.09
C VAL A 147 6.52 10.68 20.32
N SER A 148 7.00 10.32 21.51
CA SER A 148 7.40 8.94 21.82
C SER A 148 6.21 7.96 21.79
N LEU A 149 5.03 8.41 22.22
CA LEU A 149 3.80 7.63 22.19
C LEU A 149 3.29 7.44 20.76
N ALA A 150 3.29 8.51 19.95
CA ALA A 150 2.96 8.43 18.53
C ALA A 150 3.93 7.50 17.79
N ALA A 151 5.24 7.65 17.98
CA ALA A 151 6.26 6.77 17.39
C ALA A 151 6.04 5.29 17.78
N THR A 152 5.71 5.02 19.05
CA THR A 152 5.39 3.67 19.53
C THR A 152 4.14 3.08 18.87
N ARG A 153 3.10 3.90 18.72
CA ARG A 153 1.85 3.48 18.08
C ARG A 153 2.05 3.24 16.59
N LEU A 154 2.72 4.16 15.90
CA LEU A 154 3.05 4.08 14.47
C LEU A 154 3.93 2.86 14.18
N ALA A 155 4.96 2.59 14.97
CA ALA A 155 5.80 1.40 14.82
C ALA A 155 4.98 0.10 14.87
N SER A 156 4.00 0.03 15.77
CA SER A 156 3.10 -1.12 15.88
C SER A 156 2.18 -1.23 14.67
N LEU A 157 1.56 -0.12 14.25
CA LEU A 157 0.69 -0.09 13.08
C LEU A 157 1.43 -0.45 11.79
N MET A 158 2.61 0.12 11.55
CA MET A 158 3.42 -0.16 10.37
C MET A 158 3.82 -1.64 10.32
N THR A 159 4.32 -2.19 11.42
CA THR A 159 4.70 -3.62 11.43
C THR A 159 3.52 -4.55 11.21
N GLU A 160 2.38 -4.29 11.85
CA GLU A 160 1.21 -5.18 11.81
C GLU A 160 0.36 -5.02 10.52
N ARG A 161 0.15 -3.78 10.07
CA ARG A 161 -0.77 -3.45 8.97
C ARG A 161 -0.08 -3.26 7.62
N LEU A 162 1.17 -2.80 7.57
CA LEU A 162 1.98 -2.81 6.35
C LEU A 162 2.66 -4.17 6.16
N GLY A 163 3.09 -4.76 7.27
CA GLY A 163 3.86 -6.00 7.32
C GLY A 163 5.35 -5.72 7.46
N MET A 164 5.98 -6.29 8.49
CA MET A 164 7.40 -6.06 8.82
C MET A 164 8.38 -6.30 7.66
N GLY A 165 8.14 -7.34 6.83
CA GLY A 165 9.02 -7.68 5.70
C GLY A 165 9.02 -6.65 4.55
N ALA A 166 8.01 -5.78 4.48
CA ALA A 166 7.91 -4.77 3.43
C ALA A 166 8.78 -3.53 3.70
N LEU A 167 9.18 -3.31 4.96
CA LEU A 167 9.84 -2.07 5.38
C LEU A 167 11.19 -1.84 4.69
N PRO A 168 12.14 -2.80 4.64
CA PRO A 168 13.44 -2.55 4.03
C PRO A 168 13.28 -2.14 2.57
N ARG A 169 12.40 -2.81 1.82
CA ARG A 169 12.14 -2.51 0.41
C ARG A 169 11.58 -1.11 0.22
N LEU A 170 10.60 -0.70 1.01
CA LEU A 170 10.02 0.65 0.92
C LEU A 170 11.04 1.74 1.30
N LEU A 171 12.02 1.41 2.15
CA LEU A 171 13.11 2.31 2.56
C LEU A 171 14.29 2.34 1.58
N THR A 172 14.32 1.47 0.55
CA THR A 172 15.33 1.56 -0.52
C THR A 172 15.04 2.67 -1.53
N GLN A 173 13.83 3.22 -1.55
CA GLN A 173 13.52 4.34 -2.43
C GLN A 173 14.34 5.56 -2.04
N GLU A 174 14.90 6.24 -3.04
CA GLU A 174 15.74 7.41 -2.83
C GLU A 174 15.00 8.50 -2.06
N GLY A 175 15.67 9.08 -1.06
CA GLY A 175 15.10 10.14 -0.22
C GLY A 175 14.01 9.68 0.77
N SER A 176 13.75 8.37 0.88
CA SER A 176 12.83 7.81 1.87
C SER A 176 13.44 7.80 3.28
N SER A 177 12.59 7.90 4.30
CA SER A 177 12.96 7.79 5.71
C SER A 177 11.83 7.10 6.48
N ALA A 178 12.08 6.64 7.71
CA ALA A 178 11.04 6.04 8.54
C ALA A 178 9.84 6.99 8.72
N LEU A 179 10.09 8.28 8.91
CA LEU A 179 9.05 9.29 9.07
C LEU A 179 8.24 9.51 7.79
N LYS A 180 8.92 9.63 6.63
CA LYS A 180 8.26 9.76 5.33
C LYS A 180 7.43 8.52 4.99
N LEU A 181 7.93 7.33 5.34
CA LEU A 181 7.21 6.08 5.18
C LEU A 181 5.98 6.02 6.10
N ALA A 182 6.11 6.42 7.36
CA ALA A 182 4.97 6.54 8.26
C ALA A 182 3.93 7.52 7.71
N ARG A 183 4.38 8.65 7.14
CA ARG A 183 3.51 9.63 6.48
C ARG A 183 2.72 9.03 5.32
N ALA A 184 3.42 8.43 4.37
CA ALA A 184 2.79 7.78 3.21
C ALA A 184 1.81 6.68 3.63
N PHE A 185 2.17 5.86 4.63
CA PHE A 185 1.30 4.82 5.16
C PHE A 185 0.05 5.39 5.83
N MET A 186 0.20 6.45 6.62
CA MET A 186 -0.92 7.12 7.29
C MET A 186 -1.91 7.71 6.29
N VAL A 187 -1.41 8.35 5.23
CA VAL A 187 -2.24 8.84 4.14
C VAL A 187 -2.96 7.69 3.43
N ALA A 188 -2.25 6.60 3.08
CA ALA A 188 -2.85 5.42 2.47
C ALA A 188 -3.96 4.82 3.35
N ARG A 189 -3.74 4.74 4.66
CA ARG A 189 -4.71 4.20 5.63
C ARG A 189 -6.03 4.97 5.60
N VAL A 190 -5.95 6.30 5.55
CA VAL A 190 -7.11 7.19 5.50
C VAL A 190 -7.79 7.15 4.13
N LEU A 191 -7.05 7.34 3.05
CA LEU A 191 -7.59 7.45 1.70
C LEU A 191 -8.31 6.18 1.21
N LEU A 192 -7.95 5.03 1.75
CA LEU A 192 -8.57 3.75 1.39
C LEU A 192 -9.60 3.25 2.41
N GLY A 193 -9.77 3.98 3.52
CA GLY A 193 -10.61 3.55 4.63
C GLY A 193 -10.21 2.18 5.19
N LEU A 194 -8.91 1.92 5.35
CA LEU A 194 -8.42 0.60 5.75
C LEU A 194 -8.86 0.21 7.16
N ASP A 195 -9.02 1.19 8.06
CA ASP A 195 -9.46 0.95 9.44
C ASP A 195 -10.86 0.30 9.48
N GLU A 196 -11.76 0.71 8.59
CA GLU A 196 -13.09 0.11 8.44
C GLU A 196 -13.01 -1.33 7.92
N LEU A 197 -12.17 -1.58 6.92
CA LEU A 197 -12.01 -2.92 6.33
C LEU A 197 -11.39 -3.91 7.31
N TRP A 198 -10.40 -3.48 8.10
CA TRP A 198 -9.89 -4.31 9.19
C TRP A 198 -10.95 -4.58 10.24
N TYR A 199 -11.74 -3.58 10.62
CA TYR A 199 -12.83 -3.78 11.58
C TYR A 199 -13.87 -4.77 11.06
N GLN A 200 -14.28 -4.67 9.79
CA GLN A 200 -15.23 -5.62 9.19
C GLN A 200 -14.66 -7.04 9.13
N LEU A 201 -13.38 -7.22 8.77
CA LEU A 201 -12.71 -8.52 8.82
C LEU A 201 -12.58 -9.07 10.24
N ASP A 202 -12.27 -8.21 11.22
CA ASP A 202 -12.17 -8.60 12.63
C ASP A 202 -13.53 -9.11 13.17
N ASN A 203 -14.66 -8.69 12.59
CA ASN A 203 -16.00 -9.21 12.90
C ASN A 203 -16.37 -10.49 12.13
N CYS A 204 -15.53 -10.93 11.18
CA CYS A 204 -15.73 -12.16 10.42
C CYS A 204 -15.00 -13.37 11.03
N GLN A 205 -14.57 -13.31 12.31
CA GLN A 205 -13.82 -14.38 13.00
C GLN A 205 -14.56 -15.73 13.12
N HIS A 206 -15.85 -15.78 12.76
CA HIS A 206 -16.61 -17.03 12.64
C HIS A 206 -16.23 -17.82 11.37
N LEU A 207 -15.60 -17.18 10.39
CA LEU A 207 -15.11 -17.83 9.17
C LEU A 207 -13.78 -18.56 9.43
N PRO A 208 -13.50 -19.64 8.70
CA PRO A 208 -12.23 -20.35 8.76
C PRO A 208 -10.99 -19.48 8.43
N ASP A 209 -9.85 -19.82 9.04
CA ASP A 209 -8.57 -19.11 8.86
C ASP A 209 -8.07 -19.11 7.40
N ASP A 210 -8.34 -20.18 6.64
CA ASP A 210 -7.99 -20.27 5.21
C ASP A 210 -8.81 -19.31 4.33
N VAL A 211 -9.94 -18.79 4.83
CA VAL A 211 -10.68 -17.71 4.19
C VAL A 211 -10.16 -16.34 4.65
N LEU A 212 -9.95 -16.15 5.96
CA LEU A 212 -9.63 -14.84 6.56
C LEU A 212 -8.17 -14.40 6.34
N LEU A 213 -7.20 -15.29 6.57
CA LEU A 213 -5.77 -14.94 6.52
C LEU A 213 -5.36 -14.38 5.14
N PRO A 214 -5.84 -14.94 4.01
CA PRO A 214 -5.60 -14.32 2.70
C PRO A 214 -6.17 -12.90 2.56
N GLN A 215 -7.31 -12.58 3.19
CA GLN A 215 -7.88 -11.23 3.11
C GLN A 215 -7.07 -10.21 3.92
N TYR A 216 -6.59 -10.57 5.11
CA TYR A 216 -5.67 -9.71 5.85
C TYR A 216 -4.38 -9.44 5.07
N ALA A 217 -3.83 -10.48 4.45
CA ALA A 217 -2.65 -10.33 3.62
C ALA A 217 -2.91 -9.52 2.34
N ALA A 218 -4.12 -9.60 1.78
CA ALA A 218 -4.55 -8.74 0.68
C ALA A 218 -4.58 -7.27 1.11
N LEU A 219 -5.18 -6.95 2.25
CA LEU A 219 -5.14 -5.59 2.80
C LEU A 219 -3.72 -5.09 3.06
N GLN A 220 -2.83 -5.93 3.61
CA GLN A 220 -1.40 -5.57 3.74
C GLN A 220 -0.77 -5.27 2.37
N ARG A 221 -1.08 -6.05 1.34
CA ARG A 221 -0.58 -5.84 -0.02
C ARG A 221 -1.07 -4.52 -0.60
N TYR A 222 -2.35 -4.18 -0.48
CA TYR A 222 -2.90 -2.91 -0.97
C TYR A 222 -2.35 -1.72 -0.19
N ALA A 223 -2.23 -1.85 1.13
CA ALA A 223 -1.58 -0.85 1.98
C ALA A 223 -0.14 -0.57 1.53
N ARG A 224 0.65 -1.61 1.22
CA ARG A 224 2.01 -1.45 0.68
C ARG A 224 2.03 -0.76 -0.67
N ARG A 225 1.18 -1.18 -1.60
CA ARG A 225 1.11 -0.60 -2.96
C ARG A 225 0.80 0.89 -2.89
N ALA A 226 -0.23 1.27 -2.15
CA ALA A 226 -0.61 2.66 -1.96
C ALA A 226 0.46 3.46 -1.20
N THR A 227 1.05 2.89 -0.14
CA THR A 227 2.14 3.53 0.58
C THR A 227 3.33 3.78 -0.34
N GLY A 228 3.72 2.79 -1.15
CA GLY A 228 4.83 2.91 -2.11
C GLY A 228 4.59 3.97 -3.18
N TRP A 229 3.34 4.13 -3.64
CA TRP A 229 2.97 5.18 -4.58
C TRP A 229 2.97 6.57 -3.91
N LEU A 230 2.45 6.66 -2.67
CA LEU A 230 2.35 7.90 -1.89
C LEU A 230 3.69 8.38 -1.33
N LEU A 231 4.74 7.56 -1.36
CA LEU A 231 6.09 7.96 -0.93
C LEU A 231 6.61 9.16 -1.73
N SER A 232 6.26 9.27 -3.00
CA SER A 232 6.58 10.43 -3.87
C SER A 232 6.04 11.75 -3.33
N TYR A 233 4.94 11.71 -2.55
CA TYR A 233 4.27 12.87 -1.97
C TYR A 233 4.64 13.10 -0.51
N SER A 234 5.42 12.21 0.09
CA SER A 234 5.72 12.20 1.53
C SER A 234 6.53 13.40 2.02
N ASN A 235 6.96 14.32 1.16
CA ASN A 235 7.55 15.60 1.58
C ASN A 235 6.50 16.63 2.01
N LYS A 236 5.25 16.49 1.56
CA LYS A 236 4.14 17.37 1.92
C LYS A 236 3.49 16.92 3.24
N PRO A 237 2.84 17.82 4.02
CA PRO A 237 2.09 17.42 5.20
C PRO A 237 0.97 16.43 4.88
N SER A 238 0.76 15.43 5.74
CA SER A 238 -0.26 14.38 5.54
C SER A 238 -1.66 14.92 5.21
N GLN A 239 -2.06 16.00 5.88
CA GLN A 239 -3.39 16.59 5.73
C GLN A 239 -3.61 17.19 4.34
N GLU A 240 -2.59 17.78 3.74
CA GLU A 240 -2.65 18.32 2.37
C GLU A 240 -2.87 17.18 1.37
N ILE A 241 -2.09 16.11 1.49
CA ILE A 241 -2.21 14.95 0.59
C ILE A 241 -3.59 14.30 0.73
N ILE A 242 -4.08 14.11 1.95
CA ILE A 242 -5.43 13.57 2.18
C ILE A 242 -6.50 14.45 1.53
N ALA A 243 -6.37 15.78 1.65
CA ALA A 243 -7.31 16.71 1.03
C ALA A 243 -7.27 16.64 -0.50
N SER A 244 -6.08 16.55 -1.11
CA SER A 244 -5.91 16.42 -2.56
C SER A 244 -6.58 15.16 -3.11
N PHE A 245 -6.48 14.03 -2.41
CA PHE A 245 -6.98 12.73 -2.90
C PHE A 245 -8.30 12.29 -2.26
N ASN A 246 -9.07 13.22 -1.67
CA ASN A 246 -10.29 12.90 -0.91
C ASN A 246 -11.38 12.17 -1.72
N ILE A 247 -11.35 12.29 -3.06
CA ILE A 247 -12.27 11.65 -4.00
C ILE A 247 -12.02 10.13 -4.12
N LEU A 248 -10.85 9.64 -3.72
CA LEU A 248 -10.47 8.24 -3.90
C LEU A 248 -11.41 7.25 -3.19
N LEU A 249 -11.77 7.53 -1.93
CA LEU A 249 -12.64 6.64 -1.16
C LEU A 249 -14.07 6.58 -1.74
N PRO A 250 -14.74 7.71 -2.07
CA PRO A 250 -15.98 7.69 -2.83
C PRO A 250 -15.89 6.89 -4.13
N LEU A 251 -14.83 7.09 -4.93
CA LEU A 251 -14.62 6.35 -6.18
C LEU A 251 -14.45 4.84 -5.94
N LEU A 252 -13.76 4.42 -4.89
CA LEU A 252 -13.62 3.00 -4.55
C LEU A 252 -14.96 2.37 -4.14
N ASN A 253 -15.84 3.14 -3.51
CA ASN A 253 -17.17 2.69 -3.11
C ASN A 253 -18.12 2.57 -4.31
N ASP A 254 -18.03 3.49 -5.28
CA ASP A 254 -18.88 3.55 -6.48
C ASP A 254 -18.23 2.94 -7.73
N LEU A 255 -17.05 2.33 -7.56
CA LEU A 255 -16.19 1.86 -8.64
C LEU A 255 -16.92 1.05 -9.72
N PRO A 256 -17.84 0.11 -9.40
CA PRO A 256 -18.50 -0.72 -10.41
C PRO A 256 -19.23 0.08 -11.50
N HIS A 257 -19.71 1.28 -11.17
CA HIS A 257 -20.39 2.16 -12.12
C HIS A 257 -19.44 2.89 -13.08
N HIS A 258 -18.14 2.87 -12.78
CA HIS A 258 -17.08 3.54 -13.54
C HIS A 258 -16.12 2.56 -14.23
N LEU A 259 -16.35 1.26 -14.11
CA LEU A 259 -15.52 0.24 -14.77
C LEU A 259 -16.00 -0.04 -16.19
N SER A 260 -15.05 -0.23 -17.10
CA SER A 260 -15.28 -0.85 -18.39
C SER A 260 -15.93 -2.23 -18.27
N HIS A 261 -16.59 -2.71 -19.31
CA HIS A 261 -17.23 -4.03 -19.31
C HIS A 261 -16.24 -5.15 -18.90
N LYS A 262 -15.01 -5.15 -19.43
CA LYS A 262 -14.00 -6.16 -19.10
C LYS A 262 -13.53 -6.07 -17.64
N ARG A 263 -13.30 -4.85 -17.14
CA ARG A 263 -12.88 -4.64 -15.74
C ARG A 263 -14.01 -4.98 -14.78
N LEU A 264 -15.25 -4.65 -15.15
CA LEU A 264 -16.45 -4.97 -14.39
C LEU A 264 -16.63 -6.48 -14.24
N GLU A 265 -16.45 -7.26 -15.31
CA GLU A 265 -16.51 -8.73 -15.25
C GLU A 265 -15.44 -9.31 -14.30
N SER A 266 -14.19 -8.85 -14.42
CA SER A 266 -13.11 -9.28 -13.52
C SER A 266 -13.40 -8.91 -12.07
N TRP A 267 -13.94 -7.71 -11.83
CA TRP A 267 -14.32 -7.23 -10.50
C TRP A 267 -15.51 -8.03 -9.93
N GLN A 268 -16.54 -8.31 -10.75
CA GLN A 268 -17.69 -9.13 -10.37
C GLN A 268 -17.25 -10.54 -9.97
N ASN A 269 -16.35 -11.15 -10.75
CA ASN A 269 -15.78 -12.46 -10.42
C ASN A 269 -15.03 -12.44 -9.08
N ALA A 270 -14.19 -11.43 -8.85
CA ALA A 270 -13.49 -11.25 -7.57
C ALA A 270 -14.46 -11.07 -6.40
N LYS A 271 -15.48 -10.21 -6.54
CA LYS A 271 -16.52 -9.98 -5.54
C LYS A 271 -17.30 -11.28 -5.24
N ASN A 272 -17.81 -11.95 -6.27
CA ASN A 272 -18.64 -13.14 -6.14
C ASN A 272 -17.87 -14.28 -5.46
N ASN A 273 -16.58 -14.43 -5.77
CA ASN A 273 -15.71 -15.39 -5.11
C ASN A 273 -15.55 -15.13 -3.60
N LEU A 274 -15.54 -13.86 -3.17
CA LEU A 274 -15.47 -13.50 -1.75
C LEU A 274 -16.80 -13.77 -1.04
N VAL A 275 -17.93 -13.40 -1.67
CA VAL A 275 -19.27 -13.66 -1.14
C VAL A 275 -19.53 -15.16 -1.01
N ALA A 276 -19.13 -15.97 -2.00
CA ALA A 276 -19.23 -17.43 -1.96
C ALA A 276 -18.45 -18.06 -0.80
N LYS A 277 -17.41 -17.38 -0.29
CA LYS A 277 -16.63 -17.80 0.89
C LYS A 277 -17.24 -17.33 2.23
N GLY A 278 -18.41 -16.67 2.20
CA GLY A 278 -19.14 -16.23 3.38
C GLY A 278 -18.81 -14.81 3.86
N LEU A 279 -18.02 -14.03 3.10
CA LEU A 279 -17.77 -12.62 3.43
C LEU A 279 -19.02 -11.76 3.16
N PRO A 280 -19.33 -10.79 4.02
CA PRO A 280 -20.43 -9.84 3.78
C PRO A 280 -20.28 -9.10 2.43
N ASP A 281 -21.39 -8.85 1.74
CA ASP A 281 -21.41 -8.23 0.41
C ASP A 281 -20.66 -6.88 0.38
N ALA A 282 -20.91 -6.02 1.37
CA ALA A 282 -20.25 -4.71 1.48
C ALA A 282 -18.72 -4.83 1.62
N LEU A 283 -18.23 -5.83 2.36
CA LEU A 283 -16.80 -6.08 2.50
C LEU A 283 -16.21 -6.65 1.21
N ALA A 284 -16.92 -7.57 0.56
CA ALA A 284 -16.50 -8.16 -0.72
C ALA A 284 -16.38 -7.10 -1.84
N VAL A 285 -17.34 -6.17 -1.92
CA VAL A 285 -17.31 -5.01 -2.83
C VAL A 285 -16.03 -4.21 -2.62
N ARG A 286 -15.75 -3.79 -1.38
CA ARG A 286 -14.58 -2.98 -1.05
C ARG A 286 -13.27 -3.71 -1.34
N LEU A 287 -13.16 -4.98 -0.95
CA LEU A 287 -11.95 -5.78 -1.19
C LEU A 287 -11.69 -5.98 -2.68
N ALA A 288 -12.71 -6.26 -3.48
CA ALA A 288 -12.58 -6.39 -4.94
C ALA A 288 -12.19 -5.06 -5.60
N SER A 289 -12.68 -3.93 -5.09
CA SER A 289 -12.32 -2.60 -5.62
C SER A 289 -10.86 -2.22 -5.37
N LEU A 290 -10.23 -2.71 -4.29
CA LEU A 290 -8.83 -2.40 -3.97
C LEU A 290 -7.82 -2.97 -5.00
N ASP A 291 -8.21 -3.92 -5.85
CA ASP A 291 -7.34 -4.38 -6.94
C ASP A 291 -7.01 -3.27 -7.94
N GLN A 292 -7.90 -2.28 -8.10
CA GLN A 292 -7.74 -1.16 -9.04
C GLN A 292 -7.05 0.07 -8.41
N ILE A 293 -6.47 -0.08 -7.22
CA ILE A 293 -5.96 1.05 -6.44
C ILE A 293 -4.85 1.85 -7.14
N LEU A 294 -3.93 1.19 -7.84
CA LEU A 294 -2.81 1.90 -8.49
C LEU A 294 -3.29 2.73 -9.68
N PRO A 295 -4.06 2.18 -10.65
CA PRO A 295 -4.69 2.99 -11.68
C PRO A 295 -5.53 4.14 -11.13
N LEU A 296 -6.32 3.92 -10.08
CA LEU A 296 -7.16 4.96 -9.48
C LEU A 296 -6.32 6.09 -8.85
N LEU A 297 -5.21 5.77 -8.21
CA LEU A 297 -4.27 6.78 -7.69
C LEU A 297 -3.68 7.62 -8.83
N ASP A 298 -3.27 6.99 -9.92
CA ASP A 298 -2.77 7.70 -11.12
C ASP A 298 -3.86 8.58 -11.74
N MET A 299 -5.10 8.10 -11.86
CA MET A 299 -6.22 8.88 -12.38
C MET A 299 -6.53 10.09 -11.49
N CYS A 300 -6.55 9.92 -10.16
CA CYS A 300 -6.74 11.02 -9.23
C CYS A 300 -5.61 12.04 -9.35
N ARG A 301 -4.35 11.59 -9.46
CA ARG A 301 -3.20 12.47 -9.69
C ARG A 301 -3.38 13.30 -10.96
N LEU A 302 -3.65 12.64 -12.08
CA LEU A 302 -3.82 13.30 -13.38
C LEU A 302 -4.99 14.30 -13.37
N SER A 303 -6.10 13.94 -12.73
CA SER A 303 -7.25 14.83 -12.55
C SER A 303 -6.86 16.12 -11.80
N LEU A 304 -6.06 16.00 -10.74
CA LEU A 304 -5.56 17.14 -9.95
C LEU A 304 -4.54 17.98 -10.74
N ASP A 305 -3.52 17.33 -11.30
CA ASP A 305 -2.40 17.98 -11.98
C ASP A 305 -2.90 18.74 -13.23
N LEU A 306 -3.80 18.13 -14.01
CA LEU A 306 -4.33 18.71 -15.25
C LEU A 306 -5.62 19.51 -15.07
N GLN A 307 -6.22 19.49 -13.88
CA GLN A 307 -7.53 20.10 -13.58
C GLN A 307 -8.64 19.61 -14.53
N VAL A 308 -8.69 18.30 -14.76
CA VAL A 308 -9.68 17.61 -15.58
C VAL A 308 -10.55 16.72 -14.69
N SER A 309 -11.82 16.53 -15.03
CA SER A 309 -12.69 15.63 -14.24
C SER A 309 -12.17 14.19 -14.25
N VAL A 310 -12.38 13.47 -13.15
CA VAL A 310 -11.90 12.07 -13.01
C VAL A 310 -12.50 11.19 -14.08
N GLU A 311 -13.73 11.45 -14.50
CA GLU A 311 -14.45 10.70 -15.55
C GLU A 311 -13.75 10.82 -16.90
N ASN A 312 -13.30 12.03 -17.27
CA ASN A 312 -12.56 12.25 -18.51
C ASN A 312 -11.19 11.57 -18.46
N VAL A 313 -10.50 11.63 -17.31
CA VAL A 313 -9.23 10.93 -17.12
C VAL A 313 -9.42 9.42 -17.22
N ALA A 314 -10.43 8.86 -16.55
CA ALA A 314 -10.75 7.44 -16.58
C ALA A 314 -11.07 6.98 -18.01
N TYR A 315 -11.86 7.76 -18.76
CA TYR A 315 -12.18 7.48 -20.15
C TYR A 315 -10.92 7.40 -21.03
N VAL A 316 -10.01 8.39 -20.93
CA VAL A 316 -8.75 8.36 -21.71
C VAL A 316 -7.86 7.21 -21.27
N TYR A 317 -7.69 7.01 -19.96
CA TYR A 317 -6.87 5.93 -19.42
C TYR A 317 -7.33 4.55 -19.90
N GLU A 318 -8.65 4.33 -19.93
CA GLU A 318 -9.25 3.10 -20.43
C GLU A 318 -9.01 2.90 -21.92
N ILE A 319 -9.28 3.92 -22.74
CA ILE A 319 -9.05 3.85 -24.19
C ILE A 319 -7.58 3.58 -24.50
N VAL A 320 -6.66 4.20 -23.77
CA VAL A 320 -5.22 3.95 -23.90
C VAL A 320 -4.88 2.51 -23.51
N GLU A 321 -5.39 2.02 -22.37
CA GLU A 321 -5.12 0.65 -21.91
C GLU A 321 -5.62 -0.41 -22.91
N ASP A 322 -6.84 -0.23 -23.43
CA ASP A 322 -7.43 -1.14 -24.41
C ASP A 322 -6.68 -1.09 -25.75
N THR A 323 -6.30 0.11 -26.21
CA THR A 323 -5.52 0.30 -27.44
C THR A 323 -4.17 -0.40 -27.35
N LEU A 324 -3.53 -0.36 -26.19
CA LEU A 324 -2.26 -1.03 -25.94
C LEU A 324 -2.41 -2.50 -25.54
N SER A 325 -3.62 -2.95 -25.20
CA SER A 325 -3.94 -4.31 -24.73
C SER A 325 -3.07 -4.76 -23.55
N LEU A 326 -2.88 -3.86 -22.57
CA LEU A 326 -1.95 -4.09 -21.44
C LEU A 326 -2.56 -4.86 -20.26
N MET A 327 -3.88 -5.03 -20.20
CA MET A 327 -4.54 -5.74 -19.09
C MET A 327 -4.00 -7.17 -18.90
N GLU A 328 -3.83 -7.92 -19.99
CA GLU A 328 -3.30 -9.29 -19.92
C GLU A 328 -1.82 -9.31 -19.52
N VAL A 329 -1.04 -8.33 -19.97
CA VAL A 329 0.37 -8.17 -19.63
C VAL A 329 0.53 -7.90 -18.13
N GLN A 330 -0.27 -6.99 -17.59
CA GLN A 330 -0.30 -6.68 -16.17
C GLN A 330 -0.67 -7.90 -15.32
N ARG A 331 -1.69 -8.66 -15.75
CA ARG A 331 -2.12 -9.88 -15.06
C ARG A 331 -1.02 -10.95 -15.08
N ALA A 332 -0.44 -11.24 -16.24
CA ALA A 332 0.64 -12.20 -16.35
C ALA A 332 1.88 -11.77 -15.53
N LEU A 333 2.19 -10.47 -15.48
CA LEU A 333 3.27 -9.94 -14.65
C LEU A 333 3.00 -10.12 -13.15
N GLN A 334 1.72 -10.04 -12.74
CA GLN A 334 1.31 -10.27 -11.36
C GLN A 334 1.45 -11.74 -10.96
N ASP A 335 1.13 -12.66 -11.86
CA ASP A 335 1.15 -14.11 -11.63
C ASP A 335 2.54 -14.74 -11.83
N LEU A 336 3.49 -13.96 -12.34
CA LEU A 336 4.86 -14.37 -12.59
C LEU A 336 5.54 -14.88 -11.32
N THR A 337 6.08 -16.10 -11.39
CA THR A 337 6.74 -16.77 -10.27
C THR A 337 8.06 -16.09 -9.93
N VAL A 338 8.31 -15.86 -8.65
CA VAL A 338 9.52 -15.20 -8.15
C VAL A 338 10.47 -16.25 -7.57
N ALA A 339 11.54 -16.57 -8.30
CA ALA A 339 12.52 -17.58 -7.93
C ALA A 339 13.78 -17.00 -7.27
N ASN A 340 14.07 -15.69 -7.32
CA ASN A 340 15.17 -15.04 -6.55
C ASN A 340 14.86 -13.56 -6.14
N PRO A 341 15.65 -12.92 -5.24
CA PRO A 341 15.43 -11.52 -4.83
C PRO A 341 15.50 -10.52 -6.00
N TRP A 342 16.35 -10.79 -7.00
CA TRP A 342 16.49 -9.94 -8.18
C TRP A 342 15.25 -10.01 -9.07
N GLU A 343 14.64 -11.19 -9.19
CA GLU A 343 13.35 -11.37 -9.88
C GLU A 343 12.19 -10.70 -9.13
N ALA A 344 12.20 -10.70 -7.80
CA ALA A 344 11.22 -9.96 -7.00
C ALA A 344 11.33 -8.46 -7.30
N ALA A 345 12.57 -7.93 -7.28
CA ALA A 345 12.86 -6.55 -7.58
C ALA A 345 12.50 -6.20 -9.04
N ALA A 346 12.82 -7.07 -10.00
CA ALA A 346 12.50 -6.92 -11.41
C ALA A 346 10.98 -6.89 -11.64
N ARG A 347 10.21 -7.80 -11.01
CA ARG A 347 8.74 -7.82 -11.12
C ARG A 347 8.12 -6.50 -10.65
N ASP A 348 8.57 -6.01 -9.50
CA ASP A 348 8.08 -4.75 -8.95
C ASP A 348 8.49 -3.55 -9.82
N GLN A 349 9.72 -3.54 -10.35
CA GLN A 349 10.20 -2.48 -11.23
C GLN A 349 9.42 -2.47 -12.55
N LEU A 350 9.22 -3.63 -13.18
CA LEU A 350 8.45 -3.76 -14.41
C LEU A 350 6.99 -3.34 -14.20
N ARG A 351 6.38 -3.72 -13.07
CA ARG A 351 4.99 -3.34 -12.76
C ARG A 351 4.88 -1.83 -12.56
N THR A 352 5.78 -1.26 -11.77
CA THR A 352 5.81 0.19 -11.51
C THR A 352 6.09 0.97 -12.80
N GLY A 353 7.02 0.49 -13.61
CA GLY A 353 7.35 1.05 -14.92
C GLY A 353 6.15 1.07 -15.85
N LEU A 354 5.48 -0.07 -16.02
CA LEU A 354 4.31 -0.14 -16.90
C LEU A 354 3.16 0.79 -16.46
N LEU A 355 2.90 0.90 -15.16
CA LEU A 355 1.89 1.82 -14.63
C LEU A 355 2.30 3.28 -14.85
N LYS A 356 3.59 3.60 -14.67
CA LYS A 356 4.13 4.92 -14.94
C LYS A 356 4.01 5.29 -16.42
N ASP A 357 4.39 4.39 -17.33
CA ASP A 357 4.29 4.57 -18.77
C ASP A 357 2.82 4.82 -19.20
N MET A 358 1.89 4.06 -18.62
CA MET A 358 0.45 4.26 -18.80
C MET A 358 -0.01 5.65 -18.33
N ALA A 359 0.43 6.06 -17.15
CA ALA A 359 0.07 7.36 -16.59
C ALA A 359 0.68 8.52 -17.40
N THR A 360 1.91 8.36 -17.89
CA THR A 360 2.60 9.34 -18.76
C THR A 360 1.84 9.49 -20.09
N LEU A 361 1.54 8.38 -20.78
CA LEU A 361 0.78 8.45 -22.03
C LEU A 361 -0.59 9.11 -21.84
N THR A 362 -1.29 8.74 -20.77
CA THR A 362 -2.59 9.33 -20.44
C THR A 362 -2.45 10.84 -20.20
N GLN A 363 -1.38 11.26 -19.52
CA GLN A 363 -1.08 12.67 -19.29
C GLN A 363 -0.87 13.41 -20.61
N ASP A 364 0.00 12.90 -21.48
CA ASP A 364 0.34 13.53 -22.76
C ASP A 364 -0.92 13.70 -23.63
N VAL A 365 -1.75 12.66 -23.73
CA VAL A 365 -3.01 12.69 -24.47
C VAL A 365 -3.98 13.74 -23.91
N LEU A 366 -4.09 13.84 -22.58
CA LEU A 366 -4.96 14.83 -21.93
C LEU A 366 -4.45 16.26 -22.10
N GLU A 367 -3.14 16.49 -22.07
CA GLU A 367 -2.52 17.80 -22.29
C GLU A 367 -2.77 18.29 -23.72
N GLN A 368 -2.57 17.41 -24.72
CA GLN A 368 -2.87 17.73 -26.11
C GLN A 368 -4.37 17.99 -26.33
N TRP A 369 -5.23 17.17 -25.74
CA TRP A 369 -6.68 17.39 -25.79
C TRP A 369 -7.07 18.76 -25.23
N LYS A 370 -6.53 19.13 -24.06
CA LYS A 370 -6.80 20.41 -23.40
C LYS A 370 -6.39 21.59 -24.27
N ALA A 371 -5.29 21.47 -25.03
CA ALA A 371 -4.86 22.48 -25.99
C ALA A 371 -5.82 22.62 -27.19
N SER A 372 -6.48 21.53 -27.60
CA SER A 372 -7.39 21.52 -28.77
C SER A 372 -8.73 22.22 -28.56
N GLN A 373 -9.20 22.35 -27.31
CA GLN A 373 -10.53 22.90 -26.94
C GLN A 373 -11.73 22.22 -27.63
N THR A 374 -11.60 20.99 -28.09
CA THR A 374 -12.67 20.23 -28.76
C THR A 374 -13.31 19.19 -27.82
N PRO A 375 -14.53 18.68 -28.12
CA PRO A 375 -15.13 17.62 -27.31
C PRO A 375 -14.25 16.36 -27.26
N LEU A 376 -14.00 15.84 -26.05
CA LEU A 376 -13.04 14.77 -25.79
C LEU A 376 -13.22 13.55 -26.69
N HIS A 377 -14.45 13.04 -26.81
CA HIS A 377 -14.73 11.83 -27.60
C HIS A 377 -14.35 12.00 -29.07
N THR A 378 -14.70 13.14 -29.67
CA THR A 378 -14.42 13.44 -31.08
C THR A 378 -12.93 13.64 -31.29
N TRP A 379 -12.28 14.39 -30.40
CA TRP A 379 -10.84 14.64 -30.48
C TRP A 379 -10.03 13.36 -30.35
N LEU A 380 -10.34 12.53 -29.36
CA LEU A 380 -9.61 11.29 -29.10
C LEU A 380 -9.73 10.31 -30.28
N ALA A 381 -10.90 10.22 -30.91
CA ALA A 381 -11.08 9.39 -32.10
C ALA A 381 -10.22 9.87 -33.29
N LEU A 382 -10.11 11.19 -33.49
CA LEU A 382 -9.26 11.77 -34.52
C LEU A 382 -7.77 11.58 -34.20
N TRP A 383 -7.38 11.77 -32.95
CA TRP A 383 -6.03 11.55 -32.46
C TRP A 383 -5.58 10.10 -32.66
N LEU A 384 -6.42 9.12 -32.26
CA LEU A 384 -6.16 7.70 -32.49
C LEU A 384 -6.03 7.36 -33.98
N HIS A 385 -6.82 7.99 -34.84
CA HIS A 385 -6.72 7.82 -36.29
C HIS A 385 -5.41 8.42 -36.84
N GLN A 386 -5.00 9.59 -36.37
CA GLN A 386 -3.76 10.24 -36.76
C GLN A 386 -2.53 9.39 -36.40
N HIS A 387 -2.51 8.77 -35.22
CA HIS A 387 -1.42 7.91 -34.77
C HIS A 387 -1.67 6.41 -35.03
N GLN A 388 -2.60 6.06 -35.93
CA GLN A 388 -3.01 4.68 -36.19
C GLN A 388 -1.82 3.78 -36.58
N GLN A 389 -0.83 4.32 -37.31
CA GLN A 389 0.35 3.56 -37.72
C GLN A 389 1.22 3.16 -36.51
N ALA A 390 1.48 4.07 -35.58
CA ALA A 390 2.27 3.77 -34.38
C ALA A 390 1.58 2.69 -33.52
N PHE A 391 0.26 2.79 -33.35
CA PHE A 391 -0.52 1.78 -32.64
C PHE A 391 -0.68 0.46 -33.40
N SER A 392 -0.61 0.45 -34.74
CA SER A 392 -0.62 -0.78 -35.52
C SER A 392 0.71 -1.53 -35.37
N ASP A 393 1.83 -0.82 -35.41
CA ASP A 393 3.17 -1.36 -35.19
C ASP A 393 3.32 -1.92 -33.76
N TRP A 394 2.81 -1.20 -32.76
CA TRP A 394 2.71 -1.69 -31.38
C TRP A 394 1.88 -2.97 -31.30
N ARG A 395 0.68 -3.02 -31.89
CA ARG A 395 -0.16 -4.21 -31.87
C ARG A 395 0.50 -5.41 -32.55
N GLN A 396 1.18 -5.20 -33.67
CA GLN A 396 1.96 -6.26 -34.32
C GLN A 396 3.11 -6.76 -33.45
N PHE A 397 3.80 -5.87 -32.72
CA PHE A 397 4.75 -6.28 -31.71
C PHE A 397 4.09 -7.07 -30.57
N ARG A 398 3.00 -6.57 -30.00
CA ARG A 398 2.31 -7.22 -28.90
C ARG A 398 1.79 -8.59 -29.32
N CYS A 399 1.16 -8.76 -30.48
CA CYS A 399 0.71 -10.08 -30.95
C CYS A 399 1.83 -11.12 -31.11
N ARG A 400 3.12 -10.71 -31.20
CA ARG A 400 4.26 -11.64 -31.25
C ARG A 400 4.59 -12.28 -29.91
N LEU A 401 4.29 -11.67 -28.76
CA LEU A 401 4.53 -12.35 -27.47
C LEU A 401 3.31 -13.20 -27.10
N SER A 402 3.51 -14.51 -27.16
CA SER A 402 2.53 -15.51 -26.75
C SER A 402 2.31 -15.50 -25.23
N PRO A 403 1.21 -16.07 -24.72
CA PRO A 403 1.03 -16.28 -23.28
C PRO A 403 2.18 -17.08 -22.63
N SER A 404 2.81 -18.00 -23.38
CA SER A 404 3.98 -18.74 -22.92
C SER A 404 5.23 -17.89 -22.78
N ASP A 405 5.39 -16.82 -23.56
CA ASP A 405 6.54 -15.90 -23.40
C ASP A 405 6.41 -15.08 -22.11
N LEU A 406 5.18 -14.78 -21.70
CA LEU A 406 4.87 -13.99 -20.51
C LEU A 406 5.10 -14.75 -19.19
N THR A 407 5.64 -15.97 -19.22
CA THR A 407 6.06 -16.68 -18.00
C THR A 407 7.48 -16.32 -17.56
N ASN A 408 8.24 -15.60 -18.39
CA ASN A 408 9.63 -15.20 -18.12
C ASN A 408 9.78 -13.69 -18.03
N TYR A 409 10.80 -13.20 -17.32
CA TYR A 409 11.04 -11.76 -17.14
C TYR A 409 11.56 -11.03 -18.38
N ALA A 410 12.34 -11.69 -19.24
CA ALA A 410 13.01 -11.03 -20.36
C ALA A 410 12.03 -10.39 -21.38
N PRO A 411 10.92 -11.04 -21.77
CA PRO A 411 9.92 -10.42 -22.64
C PRO A 411 9.32 -9.12 -22.08
N TYR A 412 9.18 -8.99 -20.76
CA TYR A 412 8.69 -7.77 -20.14
C TYR A 412 9.67 -6.61 -20.26
N VAL A 413 10.98 -6.86 -20.14
CA VAL A 413 12.01 -5.82 -20.32
C VAL A 413 11.97 -5.27 -21.74
N VAL A 414 11.83 -6.15 -22.73
CA VAL A 414 11.68 -5.76 -24.14
C VAL A 414 10.37 -5.01 -24.34
N LEU A 415 9.27 -5.48 -23.75
CA LEU A 415 7.96 -4.82 -23.84
C LEU A 415 8.02 -3.40 -23.27
N THR A 416 8.59 -3.20 -22.09
CA THR A 416 8.73 -1.87 -21.49
C THR A 416 9.60 -0.96 -22.35
N SER A 417 10.68 -1.46 -22.94
CA SER A 417 11.54 -0.68 -23.84
C SER A 417 10.83 -0.30 -25.15
N GLN A 418 10.00 -1.19 -25.71
CA GLN A 418 9.19 -0.87 -26.88
C GLN A 418 8.08 0.13 -26.55
N LEU A 419 7.48 0.03 -25.35
CA LEU A 419 6.47 0.96 -24.89
C LEU A 419 7.07 2.37 -24.74
N HIS A 420 8.23 2.50 -24.11
CA HIS A 420 8.95 3.78 -24.02
C HIS A 420 9.22 4.39 -25.40
N ARG A 421 9.66 3.59 -26.38
CA ARG A 421 9.86 4.07 -27.75
C ARG A 421 8.57 4.55 -28.41
N LEU A 422 7.44 3.88 -28.15
CA LEU A 422 6.14 4.34 -28.61
C LEU A 422 5.81 5.71 -27.99
N LEU A 423 6.04 5.90 -26.69
CA LEU A 423 5.84 7.19 -26.02
C LEU A 423 6.70 8.30 -26.65
N GLU A 424 7.99 8.04 -26.88
CA GLU A 424 8.90 8.98 -27.54
C GLU A 424 8.44 9.33 -28.96
N GLN A 425 7.98 8.33 -29.73
CA GLN A 425 7.45 8.56 -31.08
C GLN A 425 6.20 9.44 -31.08
N LEU A 426 5.29 9.22 -30.13
CA LEU A 426 4.09 10.05 -29.99
C LEU A 426 4.46 11.48 -29.58
N ALA A 427 5.37 11.65 -28.62
CA ALA A 427 5.84 12.97 -28.19
C ALA A 427 6.54 13.76 -29.33
N HIS A 428 7.37 13.10 -30.14
CA HIS A 428 8.11 13.73 -31.24
C HIS A 428 7.24 14.14 -32.43
N GLN A 429 6.16 13.40 -32.73
CA GLN A 429 5.24 13.75 -33.81
C GLN A 429 4.46 15.05 -33.53
N ASP A 430 4.34 15.42 -32.26
CA ASP A 430 3.53 16.55 -31.81
C ASP A 430 4.37 17.76 -31.33
N GLY A 431 5.70 17.72 -31.51
CA GLY A 431 6.58 18.86 -31.25
C GLY A 431 6.84 19.18 -29.77
N VAL A 432 6.55 18.25 -28.86
CA VAL A 432 6.91 18.37 -27.44
C VAL A 432 8.35 17.87 -27.28
N VAL A 433 9.29 18.80 -27.15
CA VAL A 433 10.68 18.48 -26.80
C VAL A 433 10.72 18.09 -25.33
N VAL A 434 11.07 16.83 -25.05
CA VAL A 434 11.30 16.25 -23.71
C VAL A 434 12.40 16.99 -22.97
#